data_AF-A0A495IXE4-F1
#
_entry.id   AF-A0A495IXE4-F1
#
_cell.length_a   1.000
_cell.length_b   1.000
_cell.length_c   1.000
_cell.angle_alpha   90.00
_cell.angle_beta   90.00
_cell.angle_gamma   90.00
#
_symmetry.space_group_name_H-M   'P 1'
#
loop_
_entity.id
_entity.type
_entity.pdbx_description
1 polymer ?
#
loop_
_entity_poly.entity_id
_entity_poly.type
_entity_poly.pdbx_seq_one_letter_code
_entity_poly.pdbx_strand_id
1 'polypeptide(L)'
;MNDQIKLTGHGRSVPPILPHVLIYFDQQGMSTREAEAFFHYQAAHQWKTQAGTPIKNWKTVAGNWIYDIQRSRIVALQLKLNRGR
;
A
#
# COMPACT_ATOMS: atom_id res chain seq x y z
N MET A 1 -27.43 -7.85 -16.30
CA MET A 1 -26.93 -6.75 -15.45
C MET A 1 -25.42 -6.78 -15.54
N ASN A 2 -24.85 -5.96 -16.43
CA ASN A 2 -23.40 -5.88 -16.59
C ASN A 2 -22.87 -4.89 -15.56
N ASP A 3 -22.53 -5.40 -14.38
CA ASP A 3 -21.76 -4.65 -13.40
C ASP A 3 -20.36 -4.44 -13.97
N GLN A 4 -20.21 -3.42 -14.82
CA GLN A 4 -18.93 -2.79 -15.08
C GLN A 4 -18.38 -2.39 -13.72
N ILE A 5 -17.44 -3.17 -13.20
CA ILE A 5 -16.64 -2.84 -12.01
C ILE A 5 -16.13 -1.43 -12.27
N LYS A 6 -16.75 -0.44 -11.62
CA LYS A 6 -16.38 0.96 -11.76
C LYS A 6 -14.98 1.12 -11.17
N LEU A 7 -13.96 0.97 -12.02
CA LEU A 7 -12.53 1.18 -11.76
C LEU A 7 -12.27 2.66 -11.52
N THR A 8 -12.83 3.20 -10.45
CA THR A 8 -12.92 4.66 -10.25
C THR A 8 -11.78 5.22 -9.41
N GLY A 9 -10.83 4.39 -8.97
CA GLY A 9 -9.67 4.84 -8.20
C GLY A 9 -9.98 5.35 -6.77
N HIS A 10 -11.25 5.34 -6.31
CA HIS A 10 -11.68 5.88 -5.02
C HIS A 10 -11.31 5.04 -3.77
N GLY A 11 -10.51 3.98 -3.92
CA GLY A 11 -10.13 3.11 -2.79
C GLY A 11 -11.08 1.95 -2.49
N ARG A 12 -12.37 2.09 -2.81
CA ARG A 12 -13.40 1.06 -2.53
C ARG A 12 -13.50 -0.05 -3.59
N SER A 13 -12.89 0.15 -4.76
CA SER A 13 -12.77 -0.89 -5.78
C SER A 13 -11.62 -1.81 -5.39
N VAL A 14 -11.93 -2.95 -4.77
CA VAL A 14 -10.97 -3.95 -4.29
C VAL A 14 -11.22 -5.27 -5.04
N PRO A 15 -10.21 -5.85 -5.71
CA PRO A 15 -8.84 -5.36 -5.84
C PRO A 15 -8.76 -4.09 -6.73
N PRO A 16 -7.85 -3.14 -6.43
CA PRO A 16 -7.49 -2.11 -7.39
C PRO A 16 -6.76 -2.71 -8.60
N ILE A 17 -6.68 -1.93 -9.68
CA ILE A 17 -5.69 -2.17 -10.74
C ILE A 17 -4.35 -1.54 -10.35
N LEU A 18 -3.25 -2.14 -10.79
CA LEU A 18 -1.90 -1.68 -10.48
C LEU A 18 -1.68 -0.18 -10.79
N PRO A 19 -2.14 0.38 -11.93
CA PRO A 19 -1.95 1.82 -12.21
C PRO A 19 -2.52 2.75 -11.13
N HIS A 20 -3.65 2.41 -10.51
CA HIS A 20 -4.21 3.23 -9.42
C HIS A 20 -3.33 3.19 -8.16
N VAL A 21 -2.72 2.05 -7.88
CA VAL A 21 -1.79 1.90 -6.76
C VAL A 21 -0.51 2.69 -7.04
N LEU A 22 0.04 2.60 -8.25
CA LEU A 22 1.21 3.36 -8.67
C LEU A 22 0.98 4.87 -8.51
N ILE A 23 -0.11 5.40 -9.07
CA ILE A 23 -0.46 6.82 -8.97
C ILE A 23 -0.63 7.25 -7.51
N TYR A 24 -1.28 6.42 -6.67
CA TYR A 24 -1.46 6.75 -5.26
C TYR A 24 -0.13 6.82 -4.51
N PHE A 25 0.77 5.85 -4.72
CA PHE A 25 2.07 5.84 -4.06
C PHE A 25 2.97 6.99 -4.53
N ASP A 26 2.95 7.31 -5.83
CA ASP A 26 3.66 8.45 -6.40
C ASP A 26 3.20 9.78 -5.75
N GLN A 27 1.89 9.97 -5.60
CA GLN A 27 1.31 11.13 -4.89
C GLN A 27 1.75 11.23 -3.41
N GLN A 28 2.15 10.11 -2.80
CA GLN A 28 2.67 10.07 -1.42
C GLN A 28 4.20 10.14 -1.36
N GLY A 29 4.89 10.36 -2.49
CA GLY A 29 6.35 10.42 -2.56
C GLY A 29 7.04 9.05 -2.42
N MET A 30 6.32 7.97 -2.70
CA MET A 30 6.84 6.60 -2.62
C MET A 30 7.28 6.09 -3.98
N SER A 31 8.25 5.17 -4.01
CA SER A 31 8.78 4.64 -5.28
C SER A 31 7.86 3.61 -5.94
N THR A 32 7.95 3.45 -7.26
CA THR A 32 7.26 2.41 -8.04
C THR A 32 7.45 1.02 -7.43
N ARG A 33 8.68 0.69 -7.02
CA ARG A 33 9.00 -0.60 -6.41
C ARG A 33 8.24 -0.85 -5.10
N GLU A 34 7.99 0.19 -4.31
CA GLU A 34 7.24 0.08 -3.05
C GLU A 34 5.74 -0.09 -3.29
N ALA A 35 5.23 0.56 -4.33
CA ALA A 35 3.86 0.41 -4.79
C ALA A 35 3.60 -1.01 -5.32
N GLU A 36 4.51 -1.55 -6.14
CA GLU A 36 4.48 -2.93 -6.63
C GLU A 36 4.57 -3.94 -5.48
N ALA A 37 5.48 -3.72 -4.53
CA ALA A 37 5.62 -4.57 -3.35
C ALA A 37 4.30 -4.64 -2.55
N PHE A 38 3.65 -3.50 -2.31
CA PHE A 38 2.33 -3.45 -1.68
C PHE A 38 1.30 -4.24 -2.49
N PHE A 39 1.20 -4.00 -3.80
CA PHE A 39 0.21 -4.65 -4.65
C PHE A 39 0.37 -6.17 -4.65
N HIS A 40 1.58 -6.67 -4.83
CA HIS A 40 1.87 -8.10 -4.85
C HIS A 40 1.66 -8.75 -3.48
N TYR A 41 2.05 -8.07 -2.40
CA TYR A 41 1.77 -8.53 -1.05
C TYR A 41 0.27 -8.70 -0.81
N GLN A 42 -0.53 -7.68 -1.13
CA GLN A 42 -1.99 -7.75 -0.93
C GLN A 42 -2.65 -8.77 -1.87
N ALA A 43 -2.15 -8.93 -3.10
CA ALA A 43 -2.63 -9.95 -4.03
C ALA A 43 -2.40 -11.37 -3.50
N ALA A 44 -1.22 -11.65 -2.92
CA ALA A 44 -0.93 -12.93 -2.28
C ALA A 44 -1.85 -13.20 -1.06
N HIS A 45 -2.25 -12.15 -0.34
CA HIS A 45 -3.20 -12.22 0.76
C HIS A 45 -4.67 -12.11 0.31
N GLN A 46 -4.94 -12.22 -0.99
CA GLN A 46 -6.29 -12.15 -1.58
C GLN A 46 -7.08 -10.89 -1.18
N TRP A 47 -6.39 -9.78 -0.92
CA TRP A 47 -7.00 -8.52 -0.47
C TRP A 47 -7.88 -8.69 0.78
N LYS A 48 -7.47 -9.56 1.71
CA LYS A 48 -8.11 -9.79 3.00
C LYS A 48 -7.23 -9.30 4.15
N THR A 49 -7.86 -8.98 5.27
CA THR A 49 -7.18 -8.76 6.54
C THR A 49 -6.59 -10.06 7.07
N GLN A 50 -5.73 -9.98 8.07
CA GLN A 50 -5.17 -11.16 8.75
C GLN A 50 -6.25 -12.08 9.36
N ALA A 51 -7.40 -11.51 9.74
CA ALA A 51 -8.56 -12.27 10.22
C ALA A 51 -9.39 -12.91 9.08
N GLY A 52 -8.95 -12.80 7.82
CA GLY A 52 -9.63 -13.34 6.64
C GLY A 52 -10.78 -12.49 6.11
N THR A 53 -11.02 -11.30 6.67
CA THR A 53 -12.11 -10.41 6.24
C THR A 53 -11.70 -9.59 5.00
N PRO A 54 -12.53 -9.44 3.96
CA PRO A 54 -12.19 -8.61 2.80
C PRO A 54 -11.88 -7.15 3.17
N ILE A 55 -10.84 -6.59 2.56
CA ILE A 55 -10.49 -5.17 2.70
C ILE A 55 -11.57 -4.32 2.02
N LYS A 56 -12.13 -3.34 2.74
CA LYS A 56 -13.14 -2.42 2.21
C LYS A 56 -12.56 -1.22 1.46
N ASN A 57 -11.33 -0.83 1.81
CA ASN A 57 -10.66 0.32 1.21
C ASN A 57 -9.15 0.07 1.13
N TRP A 58 -8.64 -0.16 -0.08
CA TRP A 58 -7.22 -0.43 -0.27
C TRP A 58 -6.33 0.79 0.01
N LYS A 59 -6.85 2.02 -0.13
CA LYS A 59 -6.09 3.24 0.18
C LYS A 59 -5.81 3.39 1.68
N THR A 60 -6.74 2.95 2.53
CA THR A 60 -6.51 2.90 3.99
C THR A 60 -5.38 1.95 4.32
N VAL A 61 -5.38 0.75 3.72
CA VAL A 61 -4.32 -0.25 3.94
C VAL A 61 -2.99 0.23 3.35
N ALA A 62 -3.01 0.88 2.18
CA ALA A 62 -1.84 1.51 1.59
C ALA A 62 -1.26 2.64 2.46
N GLY A 63 -2.11 3.47 3.07
CA GLY A 63 -1.68 4.51 4.02
C GLY A 63 -0.91 3.93 5.20
N ASN A 64 -1.43 2.85 5.81
CA ASN A 64 -0.74 2.15 6.90
C ASN A 64 0.61 1.56 6.44
N TRP A 65 0.63 0.93 5.26
CA TRP A 65 1.85 0.38 4.66
C TRP A 65 2.95 1.45 4.47
N ILE A 66 2.56 2.61 3.93
CA ILE A 66 3.48 3.74 3.72
C ILE A 66 4.01 4.26 5.05
N TYR A 67 3.13 4.41 6.04
CA TYR A 67 3.51 4.83 7.39
C TYR A 67 4.55 3.87 8.01
N ASP A 68 4.34 2.57 7.92
CA ASP A 68 5.25 1.56 8.47
C ASP A 68 6.63 1.61 7.81
N ILE A 69 6.69 1.79 6.49
CA ILE A 69 7.96 1.98 5.77
C ILE A 69 8.68 3.23 6.24
N GLN A 70 7.99 4.37 6.30
CA GLN A 70 8.59 5.65 6.70
C GLN A 70 9.11 5.58 8.14
N ARG A 71 8.34 5.01 9.06
CA ARG A 71 8.75 4.76 10.44
C ARG A 71 10.02 3.91 10.51
N SER A 72 10.07 2.82 9.72
CA SER A 72 11.21 1.90 9.68
C SER A 72 12.48 2.59 9.17
N ARG A 73 12.36 3.46 8.15
CA ARG A 73 13.48 4.28 7.63
C ARG A 73 14.01 5.24 8.70
N ILE A 74 13.13 5.93 9.43
CA ILE A 74 13.53 6.86 10.50
C ILE A 74 14.31 6.12 11.60
N VAL A 75 13.78 4.99 12.08
CA VAL A 75 14.46 4.17 13.10
C VAL A 75 15.82 3.69 12.60
N ALA A 76 15.91 3.24 11.35
CA ALA A 76 17.18 2.81 10.75
C ALA A 76 18.21 3.95 10.65
N LEU A 77 17.78 5.17 10.32
CA LEU A 77 18.65 6.36 10.31
C LEU A 77 19.14 6.71 11.71
N GLN A 78 18.27 6.71 12.71
CA GLN A 78 18.64 6.96 14.11
C GLN A 78 19.69 5.96 14.62
N LEU A 79 19.50 4.67 14.33
CA LEU A 79 20.46 3.62 14.72
C LEU A 79 21.83 3.80 14.05
N LYS A 80 21.86 4.23 12.79
CA LYS A 80 23.12 4.50 12.07
C LYS A 80 23.86 5.69 12.68
N LEU A 81 23.15 6.76 13.03
CA LEU A 81 23.75 7.94 13.65
C LEU A 81 24.30 7.66 15.05
N ASN A 82 23.60 6.84 15.84
CA ASN A 82 24.00 6.52 17.21
C ASN A 82 25.23 5.58 17.30
N ARG A 83 25.55 4.84 16.22
CA ARG A 83 26.72 3.94 16.17
C ARG A 83 28.02 4.63 15.76
N GLY A 84 27.95 5.86 15.27
CA GLY A 84 29.10 6.67 14.87
C GLY A 84 29.54 7.71 15.90
N ARG A 85 28.95 7.68 17.10
CA ARG A 85 29.36 8.43 18.29
C ARG A 85 29.98 7.47 19.29
#